data_AF-A0A7W5ZSI4-F1
#
_entry.id   AF-A0A7W5ZSI4-F1
#
_cell.length_a   1.000
_cell.length_b   1.000
_cell.length_c   1.000
_cell.angle_alpha   90.00
_cell.angle_beta   90.00
_cell.angle_gamma   90.00
#
_symmetry.space_group_name_H-M   'P 1'
#
loop_
_entity.id
_entity.type
_entity.pdbx_description
1 polymer ?
#
loop_
_entity_poly.entity_id
_entity_poly.type
_entity_poly.pdbx_seq_one_letter_code
_entity_poly.pdbx_strand_id
1 'polypeptide(L)'
;MDPIMENLLEFVNVHDYGRQGQKPPKAKKYHIQIDRTEYVVQQEHITGRELLVLAGKIPPERFQLNQRLHKGKVEKIDLDEVVCLTAPGIEKLMTVPLDQTEGELLRKQFSLTEEDLEYLETLGLRWETINDPNGQWIFVHDFPVIEGYNVPTTTVAVKLECGYPRTQLDMAYFCPALIRKDGQSIGALTDQVIDGKNFQRWSRHRTGENPWREGIDNLSTHLLLVSVWFSQEFQKHPKINEISA
;
A
#
# COMPACT_ATOMS: atom_id res chain seq x y z
N MET A 1 -35.97 6.06 -48.22
CA MET A 1 -34.63 6.33 -47.68
C MET A 1 -34.30 5.15 -46.81
N ASP A 2 -33.59 4.17 -47.36
CA ASP A 2 -33.05 3.08 -46.54
C ASP A 2 -31.98 3.68 -45.63
N PRO A 3 -31.96 3.36 -44.33
CA PRO A 3 -30.81 3.68 -43.50
C PRO A 3 -29.63 2.93 -44.11
N ILE A 4 -28.59 3.66 -44.50
CA ILE A 4 -27.30 3.08 -44.87
C ILE A 4 -26.89 2.22 -43.67
N MET A 5 -27.07 0.90 -43.80
CA MET A 5 -26.56 -0.06 -42.84
C MET A 5 -25.04 0.11 -42.88
N GLU A 6 -24.49 0.82 -41.88
CA GLU A 6 -23.05 1.03 -41.74
C GLU A 6 -22.44 -0.38 -41.69
N ASN A 7 -21.80 -0.81 -42.78
CA ASN A 7 -21.23 -2.15 -42.89
C ASN A 7 -19.98 -2.21 -42.01
N LEU A 8 -20.18 -2.41 -40.71
CA LEU A 8 -19.12 -2.50 -39.72
C LEU A 8 -18.26 -3.71 -40.01
N LEU A 9 -16.93 -3.51 -39.99
CA LEU A 9 -15.99 -4.62 -40.08
C LEU A 9 -16.20 -5.59 -38.90
N GLU A 10 -15.96 -6.88 -39.14
CA GLU A 10 -16.08 -7.89 -38.08
C GLU A 10 -15.02 -7.68 -36.99
N PHE A 11 -13.79 -7.31 -37.37
CA PHE A 11 -12.73 -6.93 -36.45
C PHE A 11 -11.80 -5.87 -37.06
N VAL A 12 -11.09 -5.14 -36.19
CA VAL A 12 -10.01 -4.21 -36.56
C VAL A 12 -8.86 -4.31 -35.56
N ASN A 13 -7.62 -4.38 -36.07
CA ASN A 13 -6.42 -4.29 -35.24
C ASN A 13 -6.06 -2.81 -35.05
N VAL A 14 -6.41 -2.23 -33.90
CA VAL A 14 -6.25 -0.79 -33.63
C VAL A 14 -4.79 -0.34 -33.78
N HIS A 15 -3.88 -1.16 -33.28
CA HIS A 15 -2.44 -0.94 -33.31
C HIS A 15 -1.86 -0.77 -34.74
N ASP A 16 -2.38 -1.50 -35.73
CA ASP A 16 -1.86 -1.47 -37.10
C ASP A 16 -2.14 -0.13 -37.79
N TYR A 17 -3.31 0.46 -37.51
CA TYR A 17 -3.67 1.81 -37.96
C TYR A 17 -2.91 2.88 -37.17
N GLY A 18 -2.72 2.66 -35.87
CA GLY A 18 -1.96 3.56 -34.99
C GLY A 18 -0.52 3.80 -35.48
N ARG A 19 0.20 2.74 -35.85
CA ARG A 19 1.57 2.85 -36.41
C ARG A 19 1.65 3.66 -37.70
N GLN A 20 0.58 3.64 -38.49
CA GLN A 20 0.46 4.38 -39.75
C GLN A 20 -0.07 5.81 -39.53
N GLY A 21 -0.39 6.20 -38.30
CA GLY A 21 -1.04 7.47 -37.98
C GLY A 21 -2.45 7.59 -38.56
N GLN A 22 -3.07 6.47 -38.95
CA GLN A 22 -4.39 6.43 -39.56
C GLN A 22 -5.47 6.23 -38.50
N LYS A 23 -6.70 6.64 -38.85
CA LYS A 23 -7.87 6.40 -38.02
C LYS A 23 -8.38 4.96 -38.25
N PRO A 24 -8.49 4.11 -37.22
CA PRO A 24 -9.14 2.81 -37.36
C PRO A 24 -10.59 2.96 -37.81
N PRO A 25 -11.06 2.15 -38.79
CA PRO A 25 -12.49 2.07 -39.12
C PRO A 25 -13.30 1.50 -37.94
N LYS A 26 -14.60 1.81 -37.91
CA LYS A 26 -15.50 1.20 -36.92
C LYS A 26 -15.68 -0.29 -37.20
N ALA A 27 -15.67 -1.08 -36.13
CA ALA A 27 -15.80 -2.54 -36.19
C ALA A 27 -16.63 -3.05 -35.01
N LYS A 28 -17.08 -4.31 -35.10
CA LYS A 28 -17.71 -5.02 -33.98
C LYS A 28 -16.72 -5.43 -32.89
N LYS A 29 -15.45 -5.65 -33.27
CA LYS A 29 -14.37 -6.10 -32.38
C LYS A 29 -13.10 -5.30 -32.63
N TYR A 30 -12.54 -4.75 -31.56
CA TYR A 30 -11.29 -4.01 -31.56
C TYR A 30 -10.21 -4.89 -30.91
N HIS A 31 -9.24 -5.31 -31.71
CA HIS A 31 -8.05 -5.98 -31.21
C HIS A 31 -7.06 -4.91 -30.77
N ILE A 32 -6.76 -4.93 -29.48
CA ILE A 32 -5.82 -4.00 -28.82
C ILE A 32 -4.68 -4.78 -28.20
N GLN A 33 -3.55 -4.11 -28.01
CA GLN A 33 -2.41 -4.67 -27.27
C GLN A 33 -2.18 -3.83 -26.02
N ILE A 34 -2.20 -4.51 -24.87
CA ILE A 34 -1.77 -3.95 -23.59
C ILE A 34 -0.47 -4.67 -23.22
N ASP A 35 0.62 -3.93 -23.07
CA ASP A 35 1.99 -4.41 -22.88
C ASP A 35 2.49 -5.31 -24.03
N ARG A 36 2.30 -6.62 -23.95
CA ARG A 36 2.64 -7.60 -25.00
C ARG A 36 1.52 -8.59 -25.26
N THR A 37 0.38 -8.41 -24.59
CA THR A 37 -0.77 -9.32 -24.67
C THR A 37 -1.86 -8.67 -25.50
N GLU A 38 -2.48 -9.47 -26.37
CA GLU A 38 -3.60 -9.04 -27.19
C GLU A 38 -4.93 -9.29 -26.50
N TYR A 39 -5.83 -8.32 -26.62
CA TYR A 39 -7.18 -8.37 -26.07
C TYR A 39 -8.20 -7.95 -27.12
N VAL A 40 -9.43 -8.46 -26.98
CA VAL A 40 -10.56 -8.13 -27.86
C VAL A 40 -11.59 -7.33 -27.06
N VAL A 41 -11.88 -6.11 -27.52
CA VAL A 41 -12.89 -5.22 -26.94
C VAL A 41 -14.05 -5.07 -27.92
N GLN A 42 -15.29 -5.18 -27.45
CA GLN A 42 -16.49 -5.09 -28.30
C GLN A 42 -17.10 -3.68 -28.34
N GLN A 43 -16.54 -2.75 -27.55
CA GLN A 43 -16.99 -1.38 -27.43
C GLN A 43 -15.94 -0.44 -28.01
N GLU A 44 -16.38 0.62 -28.70
CA GLU A 44 -15.50 1.66 -29.24
C GLU A 44 -14.85 2.50 -28.14
N HIS A 45 -15.56 2.68 -27.02
CA HIS A 45 -15.14 3.47 -25.87
C HIS A 45 -14.94 2.56 -24.67
N ILE A 46 -13.84 2.75 -23.95
CA ILE A 46 -13.48 1.96 -22.77
C ILE A 46 -12.71 2.82 -21.79
N THR A 47 -12.95 2.66 -20.50
CA THR A 47 -12.26 3.42 -19.45
C THR A 47 -10.85 2.88 -19.16
N GLY A 48 -9.99 3.71 -18.59
CA GLY A 48 -8.68 3.26 -18.09
C GLY A 48 -8.78 2.10 -17.09
N ARG A 49 -9.77 2.14 -16.19
CA ARG A 49 -10.08 1.09 -15.21
C ARG A 49 -10.45 -0.22 -15.90
N GLU A 50 -11.35 -0.19 -16.89
CA GLU A 50 -11.75 -1.39 -17.63
C GLU A 50 -10.57 -1.99 -18.41
N LEU A 51 -9.70 -1.16 -18.99
CA LEU A 51 -8.48 -1.62 -19.66
C LEU A 51 -7.52 -2.31 -18.69
N LEU A 52 -7.33 -1.77 -17.48
CA LEU A 52 -6.49 -2.37 -16.45
C LEU A 52 -7.08 -3.71 -15.95
N VAL A 53 -8.39 -3.75 -15.70
CA VAL A 53 -9.08 -4.98 -15.28
C VAL A 53 -9.02 -6.04 -16.38
N LEU A 54 -9.22 -5.65 -17.65
CA LEU A 54 -9.09 -6.54 -18.81
C LEU A 54 -7.68 -7.15 -18.89
N ALA A 55 -6.65 -6.37 -18.53
CA ALA A 55 -5.26 -6.82 -18.46
C ALA A 55 -4.89 -7.58 -17.17
N GLY A 56 -5.86 -7.91 -16.30
CA GLY A 56 -5.63 -8.62 -15.04
C GLY A 56 -4.94 -7.78 -13.97
N LYS A 57 -4.94 -6.46 -14.08
CA LYS A 57 -4.30 -5.52 -13.15
C LYS A 57 -5.28 -5.15 -12.04
N ILE A 58 -5.35 -6.00 -11.02
CA ILE A 58 -6.31 -5.88 -9.91
C ILE A 58 -5.53 -5.83 -8.57
N PRO A 59 -5.76 -4.86 -7.68
CA PRO A 59 -6.65 -3.70 -7.87
C PRO A 59 -6.07 -2.68 -8.88
N PRO A 60 -6.90 -2.07 -9.75
CA PRO A 60 -6.43 -1.16 -10.80
C PRO A 60 -5.73 0.10 -10.25
N GLU A 61 -6.04 0.50 -9.01
CA GLU A 61 -5.40 1.63 -8.31
C GLU A 61 -3.89 1.44 -8.09
N ARG A 62 -3.38 0.21 -8.22
CA ARG A 62 -1.94 -0.10 -8.11
C ARG A 62 -1.20 -0.02 -9.43
N PHE A 63 -1.85 0.43 -10.50
CA PHE A 63 -1.27 0.47 -11.83
C PHE A 63 -1.59 1.79 -12.54
N GLN A 64 -0.59 2.33 -13.21
CA GLN A 64 -0.76 3.43 -14.15
C GLN A 64 -0.92 2.87 -15.56
N LEU A 65 -1.88 3.41 -16.31
CA LEU A 65 -2.06 3.13 -17.73
C LEU A 65 -1.53 4.31 -18.56
N ASN A 66 -0.80 4.00 -19.62
CA ASN A 66 -0.31 4.97 -20.58
C ASN A 66 -0.64 4.53 -22.01
N GLN A 67 -1.00 5.48 -22.87
CA GLN A 67 -1.07 5.27 -24.31
C GLN A 67 0.14 5.90 -25.00
N ARG A 68 0.76 5.15 -25.90
CA ARG A 68 1.73 5.66 -26.86
C ARG A 68 0.99 5.98 -28.14
N LEU A 69 1.05 7.24 -28.55
CA LEU A 69 0.50 7.75 -29.79
C LEU A 69 1.55 7.78 -30.91
N HIS A 70 1.07 7.92 -32.14
CA HIS A 70 1.90 8.07 -33.33
C HIS A 70 2.91 9.22 -33.16
N LYS A 71 4.14 9.01 -33.65
CA LYS A 71 5.33 9.85 -33.41
C LYS A 71 5.90 9.77 -31.98
N GLY A 72 5.48 8.79 -31.18
CA GLY A 72 6.10 8.46 -29.90
C GLY A 72 5.67 9.32 -28.71
N LYS A 73 4.64 10.17 -28.86
CA LYS A 73 4.06 10.88 -27.72
C LYS A 73 3.43 9.87 -26.76
N VAL A 74 3.75 9.96 -25.47
CA VAL A 74 3.16 9.10 -24.43
C VAL A 74 2.27 9.96 -23.55
N GLU A 75 1.04 9.51 -23.33
CA GLU A 75 0.05 10.17 -22.49
C GLU A 75 -0.45 9.19 -21.42
N LYS A 76 -0.62 9.68 -20.20
CA LYS A 76 -1.29 8.93 -19.12
C LYS A 76 -2.79 8.87 -19.41
N ILE A 77 -3.41 7.73 -19.11
CA ILE A 77 -4.86 7.56 -19.08
C ILE A 77 -5.27 7.43 -17.61
N ASP A 78 -6.15 8.31 -17.13
CA ASP A 78 -6.70 8.21 -15.78
C ASP A 78 -7.74 7.07 -15.67
N LEU A 79 -8.02 6.59 -14.46
CA LEU A 79 -8.88 5.41 -14.24
C LEU A 79 -10.28 5.57 -14.84
N ASP A 80 -10.87 6.75 -14.69
CA ASP A 80 -12.23 7.04 -15.17
C ASP A 80 -12.23 7.78 -16.52
N GLU A 81 -11.05 7.97 -17.13
CA GLU A 81 -10.92 8.57 -18.45
C GLU A 81 -11.41 7.59 -19.51
N VAL A 82 -12.29 8.08 -20.39
CA VAL A 82 -12.86 7.31 -21.50
C VAL A 82 -11.95 7.41 -22.72
N VAL A 83 -11.37 6.28 -23.11
CA VAL A 83 -10.52 6.14 -24.29
C VAL A 83 -11.36 5.70 -25.49
N CYS A 84 -11.21 6.40 -26.61
CA CYS A 84 -11.82 6.02 -27.88
C CYS A 84 -10.83 5.17 -28.70
N LEU A 85 -11.11 3.88 -28.90
CA LEU A 85 -10.24 2.95 -29.63
C LEU A 85 -10.15 3.24 -31.14
N THR A 86 -11.02 4.10 -31.67
CA THR A 86 -10.97 4.61 -33.06
C THR A 86 -10.30 5.98 -33.16
N ALA A 87 -9.75 6.51 -32.06
CA ALA A 87 -8.91 7.70 -32.11
C ALA A 87 -7.66 7.42 -32.97
N PRO A 88 -7.23 8.37 -33.82
CA PRO A 88 -6.07 8.15 -34.67
C PRO A 88 -4.79 8.04 -33.83
N GLY A 89 -3.94 7.10 -34.21
CA GLY A 89 -2.57 7.05 -33.73
C GLY A 89 -2.32 6.26 -32.45
N ILE A 90 -3.26 5.52 -31.87
CA ILE A 90 -2.96 4.63 -30.73
C ILE A 90 -2.04 3.50 -31.20
N GLU A 91 -0.74 3.63 -30.91
CA GLU A 91 0.24 2.60 -31.24
C GLU A 91 0.26 1.51 -30.19
N LYS A 92 0.16 1.86 -28.89
CA LYS A 92 0.33 0.88 -27.81
C LYS A 92 -0.27 1.34 -26.49
N LEU A 93 -0.88 0.42 -25.74
CA LEU A 93 -1.21 0.62 -24.33
C LEU A 93 -0.15 -0.04 -23.45
N MET A 94 0.26 0.64 -22.40
CA MET A 94 1.36 0.22 -21.51
C MET A 94 0.91 0.38 -20.05
N THR A 95 1.13 -0.66 -19.25
CA THR A 95 0.90 -0.61 -17.80
C THR A 95 2.20 -0.45 -17.05
N VAL A 96 2.17 0.33 -15.98
CA VAL A 96 3.30 0.51 -15.05
C VAL A 96 2.76 0.23 -13.64
N PRO A 97 3.32 -0.74 -12.90
CA PRO A 97 3.00 -0.90 -11.48
C PRO A 97 3.36 0.38 -10.72
N LEU A 98 2.41 0.93 -9.97
CA LEU A 98 2.61 2.10 -9.10
C LEU A 98 3.38 1.73 -7.82
N ASP A 99 3.72 0.46 -7.62
CA ASP A 99 4.59 -0.01 -6.55
C ASP A 99 6.04 0.53 -6.66
N GLN A 100 6.37 1.29 -7.73
CA GLN A 100 7.60 2.05 -7.83
C GLN A 100 7.51 3.38 -7.05
N THR A 101 7.55 3.28 -5.73
CA THR A 101 8.14 4.37 -4.94
C THR A 101 9.63 4.43 -5.26
N GLU A 102 10.13 5.62 -5.59
CA GLU A 102 11.54 5.89 -5.80
C GLU A 102 12.41 5.27 -4.69
N GLY A 103 13.18 4.24 -5.05
CA GLY A 103 14.58 4.07 -4.64
C GLY A 103 14.95 4.12 -3.15
N GLU A 104 14.28 3.40 -2.27
CA GLU A 104 14.96 2.76 -1.13
C GLU A 104 14.48 1.31 -1.05
N LEU A 105 15.38 0.35 -1.35
CA LEU A 105 15.11 -1.04 -1.00
C LEU A 105 14.93 -1.10 0.53
N LEU A 106 13.75 -1.49 0.98
CA LEU A 106 13.47 -1.73 2.40
C LEU A 106 14.58 -2.61 2.98
N ARG A 107 15.26 -2.11 4.01
CA ARG A 107 16.48 -2.73 4.54
C ARG A 107 16.16 -4.08 5.19
N LYS A 108 17.01 -5.08 4.93
CA LYS A 108 16.94 -6.41 5.54
C LYS A 108 18.30 -6.79 6.15
N GLN A 109 18.72 -6.09 7.20
CA GLN A 109 20.08 -6.18 7.74
C GLN A 109 20.32 -7.40 8.65
N PHE A 110 19.26 -8.11 9.04
CA PHE A 110 19.32 -9.39 9.74
C PHE A 110 18.09 -10.25 9.45
N SER A 111 18.22 -11.55 9.68
CA SER A 111 17.16 -12.54 9.48
C SER A 111 16.26 -12.68 10.70
N LEU A 112 14.97 -12.91 10.46
CA LEU A 112 13.97 -13.20 11.48
C LEU A 112 13.70 -14.71 11.58
N THR A 113 12.92 -15.11 12.57
CA THR A 113 12.34 -16.46 12.61
C THR A 113 11.33 -16.65 11.47
N GLU A 114 11.07 -17.90 11.08
CA GLU A 114 10.07 -18.20 10.05
C GLU A 114 8.68 -17.67 10.44
N GLU A 115 8.28 -17.85 11.71
CA GLU A 115 6.99 -17.37 12.23
C GLU A 115 6.84 -15.84 12.16
N ASP A 116 7.88 -15.10 12.55
CA ASP A 116 7.84 -13.62 12.51
C ASP A 116 7.82 -13.11 11.07
N LEU A 117 8.55 -13.78 10.16
CA LEU A 117 8.56 -13.44 8.74
C LEU A 117 7.19 -13.69 8.12
N GLU A 118 6.61 -14.88 8.30
CA GLU A 118 5.26 -15.20 7.80
C GLU A 118 4.24 -14.19 8.30
N TYR A 119 4.28 -13.84 9.58
CA TYR A 119 3.39 -12.83 10.14
C TYR A 119 3.56 -11.46 9.47
N LEU A 120 4.80 -10.96 9.33
CA LEU A 120 5.05 -9.66 8.69
C LEU A 120 4.58 -9.62 7.23
N GLU A 121 4.71 -10.73 6.49
CA GLU A 121 4.18 -10.85 5.14
C GLU A 121 2.64 -10.85 5.13
N THR A 122 1.98 -11.50 6.10
CA THR A 122 0.51 -11.52 6.19
C THR A 122 -0.11 -10.15 6.52
N LEU A 123 0.65 -9.24 7.14
CA LEU A 123 0.18 -7.88 7.40
C LEU A 123 -0.05 -7.09 6.11
N GLY A 124 0.62 -7.45 5.01
CA GLY A 124 0.57 -6.69 3.75
C GLY A 124 1.14 -5.27 3.87
N LEU A 125 1.92 -5.01 4.93
CA LEU A 125 2.56 -3.73 5.21
C LEU A 125 4.05 -3.77 4.85
N ARG A 126 4.63 -2.61 4.61
CA ARG A 126 6.08 -2.48 4.38
C ARG A 126 6.82 -2.63 5.70
N TRP A 127 7.88 -3.43 5.74
CA TRP A 127 8.69 -3.63 6.93
C TRP A 127 10.19 -3.74 6.64
N GLU A 128 11.02 -3.41 7.63
CA GLU A 128 12.49 -3.42 7.54
C GLU A 128 13.12 -4.09 8.77
N THR A 129 14.32 -4.65 8.61
CA THR A 129 15.21 -5.04 9.71
C THR A 129 16.49 -4.20 9.69
N ILE A 130 16.79 -3.55 10.80
CA ILE A 130 17.88 -2.56 10.93
C ILE A 130 18.76 -2.92 12.12
N ASN A 131 20.07 -2.96 11.91
CA ASN A 131 21.07 -2.96 12.95
C ASN A 131 21.45 -1.51 13.26
N ASP A 132 21.13 -1.05 14.45
CA ASP A 132 21.57 0.25 15.01
C ASP A 132 22.61 -0.03 16.11
N PRO A 133 23.49 0.92 16.47
CA PRO A 133 24.43 0.71 17.59
C PRO A 133 23.74 0.30 18.90
N ASN A 134 22.45 0.61 19.08
CA ASN A 134 21.68 0.28 20.27
C ASN A 134 20.93 -1.08 20.21
N GLY A 135 21.02 -1.81 19.09
CA GLY A 135 20.43 -3.14 18.95
C GLY A 135 19.81 -3.41 17.57
N GLN A 136 19.11 -4.53 17.48
CA GLN A 136 18.38 -4.96 16.29
C GLN A 136 16.94 -4.47 16.35
N TRP A 137 16.47 -3.86 15.26
CA TRP A 137 15.16 -3.25 15.18
C TRP A 137 14.36 -3.79 14.01
N ILE A 138 13.07 -3.97 14.22
CA ILE A 138 12.08 -4.24 13.17
C ILE A 138 11.21 -3.00 13.03
N PHE A 139 11.15 -2.44 11.82
CA PHE A 139 10.24 -1.34 11.50
C PHE A 139 9.07 -1.89 10.71
N VAL A 140 7.85 -1.54 11.10
CA VAL A 140 6.62 -1.80 10.34
C VAL A 140 6.00 -0.46 9.99
N HIS A 141 6.03 -0.11 8.72
CA HIS A 141 5.53 1.16 8.19
C HIS A 141 4.03 1.10 7.98
N ASP A 142 3.41 2.28 7.97
CA ASP A 142 1.98 2.45 7.71
C ASP A 142 1.08 1.59 8.63
N PHE A 143 1.56 1.30 9.84
CA PHE A 143 0.83 0.53 10.84
C PHE A 143 -0.43 1.29 11.24
N PRO A 144 -1.62 0.66 11.19
CA PRO A 144 -2.88 1.35 11.42
C PRO A 144 -3.03 1.79 12.87
N VAL A 145 -3.55 3.01 13.04
CA VAL A 145 -3.85 3.61 14.34
C VAL A 145 -5.34 3.87 14.40
N ILE A 146 -5.97 3.56 15.53
CA ILE A 146 -7.40 3.80 15.73
C ILE A 146 -7.75 5.28 15.64
N GLU A 147 -9.03 5.57 15.37
CA GLU A 147 -9.52 6.94 15.43
C GLU A 147 -9.33 7.55 16.82
N GLY A 148 -9.03 8.85 16.86
CA GLY A 148 -8.77 9.60 18.09
C GLY A 148 -7.33 10.09 18.21
N TYR A 149 -6.40 9.58 17.40
CA TYR A 149 -5.03 10.11 17.28
C TYR A 149 -4.87 11.09 16.13
N ASN A 150 -3.78 11.86 16.15
CA ASN A 150 -3.39 12.88 15.17
C ASN A 150 -3.17 12.31 13.76
N VAL A 151 -2.77 11.04 13.62
CA VAL A 151 -2.50 10.38 12.35
C VAL A 151 -3.26 9.04 12.26
N PRO A 152 -3.68 8.61 11.05
CA PRO A 152 -4.34 7.32 10.84
C PRO A 152 -3.37 6.14 10.79
N THR A 153 -2.08 6.41 10.55
CA THR A 153 -1.02 5.41 10.48
C THR A 153 0.29 5.93 11.07
N THR A 154 1.17 5.03 11.50
CA THR A 154 2.52 5.36 12.00
C THR A 154 3.50 4.25 11.64
N THR A 155 4.80 4.54 11.61
CA THR A 155 5.81 3.48 11.70
C THR A 155 5.89 3.00 13.15
N VAL A 156 5.82 1.69 13.35
CA VAL A 156 6.11 1.03 14.63
C VAL A 156 7.49 0.41 14.55
N ALA A 157 8.38 0.80 15.46
CA ALA A 157 9.66 0.14 15.65
C ALA A 157 9.61 -0.75 16.90
N VAL A 158 10.17 -1.95 16.78
CA VAL A 158 10.30 -2.94 17.87
C VAL A 158 11.76 -3.31 17.98
N LYS A 159 12.31 -3.23 19.19
CA LYS A 159 13.67 -3.69 19.47
C LYS A 159 13.63 -5.19 19.76
N LEU A 160 14.44 -5.97 19.06
CA LEU A 160 14.68 -7.36 19.45
C LEU A 160 15.70 -7.38 20.60
N GLU A 161 15.25 -7.84 21.76
CA GLU A 161 16.11 -8.00 22.92
C GLU A 161 17.02 -9.24 22.76
N CYS A 162 18.19 -9.17 23.39
CA CYS A 162 19.13 -10.29 23.38
C CYS A 162 18.44 -11.54 23.99
N GLY A 163 18.43 -12.65 23.24
CA GLY A 163 17.77 -13.90 23.64
C GLY A 163 16.31 -14.04 23.18
N TYR A 164 15.75 -13.08 22.45
CA TYR A 164 14.49 -13.27 21.72
C TYR A 164 14.56 -14.53 20.82
N PRO A 165 13.50 -15.37 20.74
CA PRO A 165 12.15 -15.19 21.29
C PRO A 165 11.95 -15.65 22.75
N ARG A 166 13.00 -16.07 23.47
CA ARG A 166 12.88 -16.42 24.89
C ARG A 166 12.78 -15.18 25.79
N THR A 167 13.44 -14.11 25.37
CA THR A 167 13.37 -12.79 26.03
C THR A 167 12.13 -12.03 25.58
N GLN A 168 11.42 -11.44 26.54
CA GLN A 168 10.18 -10.72 26.29
C GLN A 168 10.37 -9.45 25.44
N LEU A 169 9.34 -9.12 24.66
CA LEU A 169 9.14 -7.80 24.08
C LEU A 169 8.09 -7.04 24.90
N ASP A 170 8.40 -5.80 25.30
CA ASP A 170 7.55 -4.97 26.16
C ASP A 170 7.53 -3.46 25.81
N MET A 171 8.24 -3.08 24.75
CA MET A 171 8.30 -1.71 24.23
C MET A 171 7.86 -1.65 22.76
N ALA A 172 7.28 -0.52 22.38
CA ALA A 172 7.07 -0.14 20.99
C ALA A 172 7.36 1.36 20.83
N TYR A 173 7.76 1.74 19.62
CA TYR A 173 8.29 3.06 19.32
C TYR A 173 7.57 3.59 18.08
N PHE A 174 7.09 4.83 18.13
CA PHE A 174 6.22 5.38 17.09
C PHE A 174 6.83 6.61 16.41
N CYS A 175 6.82 6.61 15.08
CA CYS A 175 7.20 7.75 14.24
C CYS A 175 6.23 7.85 13.04
N PRO A 176 5.46 8.95 12.90
CA PRO A 176 5.44 10.14 13.76
C PRO A 176 4.91 9.84 15.17
N ALA A 177 5.22 10.71 16.13
CA ALA A 177 4.74 10.59 17.50
C ALA A 177 3.19 10.67 17.55
N LEU A 178 2.58 9.79 18.34
CA LEU A 178 1.14 9.75 18.51
C LEU A 178 0.71 10.79 19.55
N ILE A 179 -0.34 11.53 19.22
CA ILE A 179 -0.97 12.53 20.08
C ILE A 179 -2.47 12.33 20.00
N ARG A 180 -3.15 12.32 21.13
CA ARG A 180 -4.60 12.22 21.16
C ARG A 180 -5.24 13.55 20.75
N LYS A 181 -6.24 13.48 19.88
CA LYS A 181 -7.01 14.64 19.39
C LYS A 181 -7.84 15.31 20.49
N ASP A 182 -8.13 14.62 21.58
CA ASP A 182 -8.82 15.18 22.74
C ASP A 182 -7.91 15.97 23.69
N GLY A 183 -6.63 16.12 23.35
CA GLY A 183 -5.66 16.91 24.10
C GLY A 183 -5.11 16.21 25.35
N GLN A 184 -5.56 14.99 25.65
CA GLN A 184 -5.06 14.25 26.80
C GLN A 184 -3.67 13.67 26.53
N SER A 185 -2.78 13.76 27.53
CA SER A 185 -1.43 13.21 27.45
C SER A 185 -1.47 11.68 27.41
N ILE A 186 -0.59 11.08 26.61
CA ILE A 186 -0.29 9.66 26.66
C ILE A 186 0.74 9.41 27.77
N GLY A 187 0.54 8.36 28.56
CA GLY A 187 1.39 8.08 29.71
C GLY A 187 2.77 7.53 29.35
N ALA A 188 3.79 7.91 30.14
CA ALA A 188 5.15 7.37 30.13
C ALA A 188 5.86 7.43 28.77
N LEU A 189 5.89 8.63 28.17
CA LEU A 189 6.59 8.90 26.92
C LEU A 189 8.04 9.32 27.16
N THR A 190 8.95 8.75 26.38
CA THR A 190 10.33 9.23 26.25
C THR A 190 10.70 9.17 24.79
N ASP A 191 11.52 10.09 24.31
CA ASP A 191 12.03 10.01 22.95
C ASP A 191 13.24 9.08 22.88
N GLN A 192 13.33 8.32 21.80
CA GLN A 192 14.46 7.47 21.47
C GLN A 192 14.89 7.77 20.04
N VAL A 193 16.16 8.09 19.85
CA VAL A 193 16.74 8.16 18.50
C VAL A 193 17.00 6.73 18.03
N ILE A 194 16.43 6.38 16.87
CA ILE A 194 16.61 5.10 16.21
C ILE A 194 16.83 5.40 14.73
N ASP A 195 17.95 4.96 14.16
CA ASP A 195 18.24 5.18 12.74
C ASP A 195 18.16 6.68 12.33
N GLY A 196 18.69 7.54 13.20
CA GLY A 196 18.67 9.01 13.01
C GLY A 196 17.30 9.69 13.15
N LYS A 197 16.23 8.94 13.42
CA LYS A 197 14.86 9.47 13.59
C LYS A 197 14.46 9.46 15.06
N ASN A 198 13.68 10.46 15.48
CA ASN A 198 13.12 10.52 16.83
C ASN A 198 11.83 9.72 16.88
N PHE A 199 11.83 8.66 17.69
CA PHE A 199 10.65 7.87 17.97
C PHE A 199 10.12 8.14 19.37
N GLN A 200 8.80 8.24 19.48
CA GLN A 200 8.10 8.27 20.75
C GLN A 200 8.03 6.85 21.32
N ARG A 201 8.71 6.58 22.44
CA ARG A 201 8.72 5.27 23.11
C ARG A 201 7.50 5.11 24.00
N TRP A 202 6.81 3.98 23.85
CA TRP A 202 5.83 3.48 24.81
C TRP A 202 6.40 2.22 25.47
N SER A 203 6.51 2.26 26.80
CA SER A 203 6.86 1.10 27.61
C SER A 203 5.64 0.62 28.37
N ARG A 204 5.29 -0.64 28.20
CA ARG A 204 4.16 -1.28 28.89
C ARG A 204 4.62 -2.68 29.31
N HIS A 205 5.30 -2.74 30.46
CA HIS A 205 5.80 -4.00 31.01
C HIS A 205 4.68 -5.02 31.22
N ARG A 206 4.99 -6.27 30.87
CA ARG A 206 4.14 -7.42 31.15
C ARG A 206 4.14 -7.68 32.67
N THR A 207 2.98 -8.03 33.22
CA THR A 207 2.85 -8.31 34.66
C THR A 207 3.09 -9.79 34.93
N GLY A 208 3.32 -10.16 36.20
CA GLY A 208 3.42 -11.57 36.59
C GLY A 208 2.15 -12.38 36.32
N GLU A 209 0.98 -11.72 36.24
CA GLU A 209 -0.29 -12.35 35.88
C GLU A 209 -0.41 -12.61 34.37
N ASN A 210 0.25 -11.80 33.54
CA ASN A 210 0.24 -11.92 32.08
C ASN A 210 1.68 -11.87 31.53
N PRO A 211 2.54 -12.84 31.90
CA PRO A 211 3.94 -12.83 31.51
C PRO A 211 4.10 -13.15 30.03
N TRP A 212 5.30 -12.89 29.49
CA TRP A 212 5.72 -13.48 28.22
C TRP A 212 5.73 -15.00 28.33
N ARG A 213 5.09 -15.67 27.37
CA ARG A 213 4.99 -17.13 27.32
C ARG A 213 6.03 -17.65 26.35
N GLU A 214 7.16 -18.12 26.88
CA GLU A 214 8.23 -18.71 26.07
C GLU A 214 7.69 -19.83 25.16
N GLY A 215 8.03 -19.79 23.88
CA GLY A 215 7.56 -20.75 22.87
C GLY A 215 6.13 -20.54 22.38
N ILE A 216 5.44 -19.50 22.86
CA ILE A 216 4.10 -19.11 22.39
C ILE A 216 4.08 -17.66 21.92
N ASP A 217 4.68 -16.75 22.68
CA ASP A 217 4.74 -15.34 22.32
C ASP A 217 5.93 -15.06 21.38
N ASN A 218 5.68 -14.20 20.41
CA ASN A 218 6.61 -13.78 19.36
C ASN A 218 6.23 -12.35 18.88
N LEU A 219 6.75 -11.90 17.75
CA LEU A 219 6.47 -10.56 17.23
C LEU A 219 4.98 -10.35 16.95
N SER A 220 4.28 -11.38 16.51
CA SER A 220 2.86 -11.30 16.16
C SER A 220 2.00 -10.99 17.39
N THR A 221 2.21 -11.70 18.50
CA THR A 221 1.46 -11.47 19.73
C THR A 221 1.83 -10.13 20.37
N HIS A 222 3.07 -9.68 20.18
CA HIS A 222 3.50 -8.35 20.60
C HIS A 222 2.83 -7.23 19.80
N LEU A 223 2.83 -7.28 18.46
CA LEU A 223 2.18 -6.24 17.64
C LEU A 223 0.65 -6.23 17.80
N LEU A 224 0.04 -7.39 18.07
CA LEU A 224 -1.37 -7.45 18.45
C LEU A 224 -1.60 -6.71 19.78
N LEU A 225 -0.74 -6.92 20.78
CA LEU A 225 -0.78 -6.20 22.05
C LEU A 225 -0.56 -4.69 21.88
N VAL A 226 0.36 -4.28 20.99
CA VAL A 226 0.56 -2.86 20.63
C VAL A 226 -0.71 -2.23 20.09
N SER A 227 -1.45 -2.94 19.23
CA SER A 227 -2.74 -2.47 18.71
C SER A 227 -3.77 -2.25 19.84
N VAL A 228 -3.75 -3.11 20.86
CA VAL A 228 -4.59 -2.97 22.06
C VAL A 228 -4.20 -1.76 22.90
N TRP A 229 -2.92 -1.38 22.95
CA TRP A 229 -2.47 -0.21 23.72
C TRP A 229 -3.15 1.07 23.26
N PHE A 230 -3.39 1.24 21.96
CA PHE A 230 -4.08 2.41 21.43
C PHE A 230 -5.45 2.62 22.10
N SER A 231 -6.27 1.57 22.16
CA SER A 231 -7.58 1.62 22.81
C SER A 231 -7.47 1.78 24.33
N GLN A 232 -6.48 1.14 24.95
CA GLN A 232 -6.28 1.22 26.40
C GLN A 232 -5.91 2.63 26.88
N GLU A 233 -5.22 3.44 26.07
CA GLU A 233 -4.92 4.82 26.45
C GLU A 233 -6.20 5.63 26.68
N PHE A 234 -7.22 5.46 25.83
CA PHE A 234 -8.52 6.13 26.01
C PHE A 234 -9.31 5.62 27.23
N GLN A 235 -9.04 4.39 27.69
CA GLN A 235 -9.67 3.83 28.89
C GLN A 235 -8.97 4.29 30.17
N LYS A 236 -7.62 4.28 30.19
CA LYS A 236 -6.81 4.71 31.33
C LYS A 236 -6.92 6.20 31.58
N HIS A 237 -7.01 6.95 30.49
CA HIS A 237 -7.17 8.39 30.51
C HIS A 237 -8.44 8.69 29.70
N PRO A 238 -9.63 8.66 30.32
CA PRO A 238 -10.86 9.04 29.65
C PRO A 238 -10.88 10.56 29.45
N LYS A 239 -11.52 11.01 28.37
CA LYS A 239 -11.75 12.44 28.13
C LYS A 239 -12.42 13.04 29.37
N ILE A 240 -11.83 14.10 29.90
CA ILE A 240 -12.47 14.88 30.96
C ILE A 240 -13.68 15.53 30.30
N ASN A 241 -14.85 14.91 30.42
CA ASN A 241 -16.08 15.64 30.23
C ASN A 241 -16.06 16.77 31.26
N GLU A 242 -16.29 18.00 30.81
CA GLU A 242 -16.61 19.12 31.67
C GLU A 242 -17.53 18.60 32.77
N ILE A 243 -16.99 18.52 33.98
CA ILE A 243 -17.79 18.20 35.15
C ILE A 243 -18.88 19.25 35.15
N SER A 244 -20.09 18.74 35.14
CA SER A 244 -21.35 19.47 35.10
C SER A 244 -21.30 20.72 35.99
N ALA A 245 -21.88 21.78 35.45
CA ALA A 245 -22.36 23.00 36.11
C ALA A 245 -22.56 22.92 37.63
#